data_AF-A0A1I2PEL7-F1
#
_entry.id   AF-A0A1I2PEL7-F1
#
_cell.length_a   1.000
_cell.length_b   1.000
_cell.length_c   1.000
_cell.angle_alpha   90.00
_cell.angle_beta   90.00
_cell.angle_gamma   90.00
#
_symmetry.space_group_name_H-M   'P 1'
#
loop_
_entity.id
_entity.type
_entity.pdbx_description
1 polymer ?
#
loop_
_entity_poly.entity_id
_entity_poly.type
_entity_poly.pdbx_seq_one_letter_code
_entity_poly.pdbx_strand_id
1 'polypeptide(L)'
;MSSKRHEKSSSTKDNHKLEPKLFPALKNTSNGSFYGYINLAGKMIIYPKFSRAYDFNSENLAIVYYNNKAGLINTEGEFVLTPIYDEINDFKEMRAIFNMDNYMGVMNEKGKILTKKKYSFISDYSNEMALVSNISSDYSSKYGYIDMDGNEVISPQYLSADNFKEDSALVKLNNNLYALIDKKGHVVQSYNYPYVALYGDGLMVFSNTLEGPYGFINKKGNVVIKPTFTEAQGFKNNMAIVSESSDFNGPYGVIDLTGKYIFQPLFSDIKILGEDRVAIGMGIGEDKYAQRSIYAIGDNKGNILSPFIYLEVGNFENGLSYVSDNEYTFFIDKSGSQVRSLPSVTGSGTLSLKNNIIYANIDYSPYYLDKAGKIIYKPNDVIPLSQNYSVLKEKYKPNINYLIYYPSIYDMKNRKSQNSVNIKLKKMSYFIPYEKDGNPQDSLISKTDVLDYDYTGNFDIQYYKKDLLILNMMGYYYPLGAAHGMPSMKTPSIDLVTGKFYTLGDLFMGGVYWTSELDKIIEKIIETDPEYSYVFKGSFKGINMNQDFYVDDNNLYIYFPPYEIGPYSAGFITFKIPFAQINNMINKKGDFYNSFHY
;
A
#
# COMPACT_ATOMS: atom_id res chain seq x y z
N MET A 1 56.03 45.60 -9.19
CA MET A 1 55.49 45.01 -7.94
C MET A 1 54.09 45.55 -7.71
N SER A 2 53.16 44.64 -7.41
CA SER A 2 51.79 44.86 -6.90
C SER A 2 50.74 45.48 -7.84
N SER A 3 49.94 44.63 -8.48
CA SER A 3 48.57 44.96 -8.89
C SER A 3 47.58 44.15 -8.05
N LYS A 4 46.62 44.85 -7.46
CA LYS A 4 45.53 44.40 -6.59
C LYS A 4 44.79 43.18 -7.14
N ARG A 5 44.66 42.11 -6.35
CA ARG A 5 43.59 41.10 -6.48
C ARG A 5 42.52 41.41 -5.45
N HIS A 6 41.30 41.66 -5.93
CA HIS A 6 40.09 41.60 -5.13
C HIS A 6 39.72 40.12 -4.94
N GLU A 7 39.90 39.60 -3.72
CA GLU A 7 39.23 38.38 -3.29
C GLU A 7 37.80 38.75 -2.87
N LYS A 8 36.83 38.39 -3.71
CA LYS A 8 35.43 38.27 -3.28
C LYS A 8 35.34 36.96 -2.49
N SER A 9 35.18 37.07 -1.17
CA SER A 9 34.74 35.96 -0.34
C SER A 9 33.31 35.58 -0.73
N SER A 10 33.13 34.51 -1.49
CA SER A 10 31.84 33.86 -1.61
C SER A 10 31.59 33.08 -0.32
N SER A 11 30.92 33.72 0.65
CA SER A 11 30.30 32.98 1.75
C SER A 11 29.15 32.16 1.15
N THR A 12 29.43 30.90 0.84
CA THR A 12 28.39 29.89 0.69
C THR A 12 27.63 29.85 2.01
N LYS A 13 26.42 30.42 2.02
CA LYS A 13 25.47 30.15 3.08
C LYS A 13 25.19 28.66 3.01
N ASP A 14 25.73 27.92 3.97
CA ASP A 14 25.27 26.58 4.31
C ASP A 14 23.76 26.69 4.58
N ASN A 15 22.97 26.30 3.59
CA ASN A 15 21.57 25.98 3.80
C ASN A 15 21.56 24.67 4.59
N HIS A 16 21.70 24.77 5.91
CA HIS A 16 21.14 23.76 6.80
C HIS A 16 19.64 23.70 6.49
N LYS A 17 19.24 22.76 5.63
CA LYS A 17 17.83 22.38 5.46
C LYS A 17 17.29 22.13 6.87
N LEU A 18 16.34 22.96 7.30
CA LEU A 18 15.68 22.78 8.58
C LEU A 18 15.00 21.41 8.54
N GLU A 19 15.51 20.50 9.35
CA GLU A 19 15.09 19.10 9.35
C GLU A 19 13.64 18.96 9.80
N PRO A 20 12.89 17.99 9.25
CA PRO A 20 11.54 17.72 9.70
C PRO A 20 11.58 17.33 11.19
N LYS A 21 11.01 18.19 12.03
CA LYS A 21 10.98 18.02 13.49
C LYS A 21 9.91 17.06 13.97
N LEU A 22 9.05 16.63 13.06
CA LEU A 22 7.82 15.92 13.33
C LEU A 22 7.69 14.71 12.41
N PHE A 23 7.22 13.60 12.97
CA PHE A 23 7.09 12.32 12.27
C PHE A 23 5.64 11.82 12.35
N PRO A 24 5.07 11.29 11.25
CA PRO A 24 3.70 10.79 11.25
C PRO A 24 3.57 9.62 12.21
N ALA A 25 2.57 9.66 13.09
CA ALA A 25 2.40 8.71 14.19
C ALA A 25 0.96 8.23 14.27
N LEU A 26 0.76 6.94 14.04
CA LEU A 26 -0.54 6.29 14.12
C LEU A 26 -0.98 6.12 15.58
N LYS A 27 -2.25 6.38 15.86
CA LYS A 27 -2.89 6.15 17.17
C LYS A 27 -4.23 5.46 16.97
N ASN A 28 -4.48 4.40 17.72
CA ASN A 28 -5.72 3.65 17.67
C ASN A 28 -6.73 4.30 18.64
N THR A 29 -7.94 4.59 18.16
CA THR A 29 -9.01 5.24 18.95
C THR A 29 -10.32 4.47 18.81
N SER A 30 -11.33 4.81 19.63
CA SER A 30 -12.67 4.22 19.53
C SER A 30 -13.38 4.51 18.20
N ASN A 31 -12.91 5.51 17.45
CA ASN A 31 -13.50 5.94 16.18
C ASN A 31 -12.61 5.55 14.98
N GLY A 32 -11.65 4.65 15.17
CA GLY A 32 -10.69 4.23 14.17
C GLY A 32 -9.26 4.64 14.48
N SER A 33 -8.36 4.29 13.57
CA SER A 33 -6.92 4.56 13.68
C SER A 33 -6.56 5.80 12.86
N PHE A 34 -5.98 6.81 13.51
CA PHE A 34 -5.67 8.09 12.88
C PHE A 34 -4.20 8.45 13.08
N TYR A 35 -3.64 9.15 12.10
CA TYR A 35 -2.32 9.75 12.20
C TYR A 35 -2.41 11.13 12.84
N GLY A 36 -1.46 11.37 13.74
CA GLY A 36 -1.00 12.68 14.18
C GLY A 36 0.49 12.81 13.88
N TYR A 37 1.19 13.68 14.61
CA TYR A 37 2.64 13.83 14.49
C TYR A 37 3.33 13.93 15.84
N ILE A 38 4.46 13.22 15.98
CA ILE A 38 5.31 13.22 17.17
C ILE A 38 6.62 13.96 16.91
N ASN A 39 7.26 14.49 17.95
CA ASN A 39 8.64 14.95 17.88
C ASN A 39 9.65 13.79 18.14
N LEU A 40 10.95 14.10 18.08
CA LEU A 40 12.04 13.14 18.36
C LEU A 40 12.01 12.53 19.78
N ALA A 41 11.32 13.16 20.73
CA ALA A 41 11.14 12.61 22.08
C ALA A 41 9.91 11.68 22.18
N GLY A 42 9.21 11.42 21.07
CA GLY A 42 7.99 10.61 21.03
C GLY A 42 6.74 11.35 21.53
N LYS A 43 6.84 12.65 21.82
CA LYS A 43 5.70 13.45 22.28
C LYS A 43 4.82 13.83 21.09
N MET A 44 3.53 13.52 21.18
CA MET A 44 2.53 13.97 20.21
C MET A 44 2.43 15.50 20.22
N ILE A 45 2.67 16.13 19.07
CA ILE A 45 2.60 17.58 18.85
C ILE A 45 1.32 17.93 18.07
N ILE A 46 1.02 17.19 17.00
CA ILE A 46 -0.24 17.32 16.26
C ILE A 46 -1.10 16.12 16.62
N TYR A 47 -2.27 16.37 17.21
CA TYR A 47 -3.15 15.29 17.66
C TYR A 47 -3.73 14.50 16.47
N PRO A 48 -3.94 13.18 16.64
CA PRO A 48 -4.44 12.32 15.58
C PRO A 48 -5.82 12.74 15.05
N LYS A 49 -5.90 12.97 13.75
CA LYS A 49 -7.15 13.31 13.04
C LYS A 49 -7.11 12.97 11.54
N PHE A 50 -5.96 12.52 11.03
CA PHE A 50 -5.76 12.26 9.61
C PHE A 50 -5.85 10.76 9.32
N SER A 51 -6.52 10.37 8.23
CA SER A 51 -6.55 8.96 7.81
C SER A 51 -5.23 8.51 7.19
N ARG A 52 -4.46 9.45 6.61
CA ARG A 52 -3.08 9.25 6.14
C ARG A 52 -2.25 10.50 6.44
N ALA A 53 -0.97 10.33 6.68
CA ALA A 53 -0.03 11.40 6.97
C ALA A 53 1.35 11.04 6.44
N TYR A 54 1.96 11.96 5.69
CA TYR A 54 3.27 11.79 5.08
C TYR A 54 4.32 12.59 5.85
N ASP A 55 5.59 12.34 5.57
CA ASP A 55 6.70 13.09 6.16
C ASP A 55 6.63 14.57 5.75
N PHE A 56 7.14 15.44 6.63
CA PHE A 56 7.33 16.84 6.31
C PHE A 56 8.45 17.00 5.27
N ASN A 57 8.17 17.76 4.21
CA ASN A 57 9.15 18.12 3.19
C ASN A 57 10.13 19.21 3.69
N SER A 58 11.05 19.65 2.83
CA SER A 58 12.06 20.67 3.18
C SER A 58 11.49 22.06 3.48
N GLU A 59 10.23 22.33 3.11
CA GLU A 59 9.51 23.57 3.45
C GLU A 59 8.67 23.43 4.73
N ASN A 60 8.83 22.33 5.47
CA ASN A 60 8.02 22.01 6.65
C ASN A 60 6.52 21.90 6.33
N LEU A 61 6.18 21.38 5.14
CA LEU A 61 4.81 21.01 4.79
C LEU A 61 4.67 19.49 4.68
N ALA A 62 3.56 18.94 5.15
CA ALA A 62 3.25 17.52 5.02
C ALA A 62 1.91 17.30 4.30
N ILE A 63 1.86 16.26 3.47
CA ILE A 63 0.62 15.78 2.86
C ILE A 63 -0.18 15.02 3.92
N VAL A 64 -1.46 15.34 4.05
CA VAL A 64 -2.38 14.65 4.97
C VAL A 64 -3.71 14.39 4.29
N TYR A 65 -4.38 13.31 4.70
CA TYR A 65 -5.74 13.00 4.29
C TYR A 65 -6.70 13.26 5.45
N TYR A 66 -7.72 14.07 5.19
CA TYR A 66 -8.79 14.40 6.13
C TYR A 66 -10.12 14.25 5.40
N ASN A 67 -11.04 13.46 5.94
CA ASN A 67 -12.32 13.11 5.28
C ASN A 67 -12.12 12.59 3.84
N ASN A 68 -11.13 11.72 3.65
CA ASN A 68 -10.76 11.11 2.35
C ASN A 68 -10.30 12.09 1.25
N LYS A 69 -10.02 13.34 1.60
CA LYS A 69 -9.39 14.31 0.69
C LYS A 69 -8.00 14.66 1.17
N ALA A 70 -7.08 14.86 0.24
CA ALA A 70 -5.71 15.26 0.48
C ALA A 70 -5.58 16.79 0.59
N GLY A 71 -4.72 17.24 1.50
CA GLY A 71 -4.32 18.64 1.68
C GLY A 71 -2.90 18.74 2.23
N LEU A 72 -2.44 19.96 2.52
CA LEU A 72 -1.12 20.22 3.11
C LEU A 72 -1.27 20.89 4.46
N ILE A 73 -0.45 20.49 5.43
CA ILE A 73 -0.36 21.14 6.75
C ILE A 73 1.04 21.67 7.03
N ASN A 74 1.14 22.69 7.88
CA ASN A 74 2.40 23.15 8.48
C ASN A 74 2.74 22.36 9.78
N THR A 75 3.85 22.71 10.43
CA THR A 75 4.32 22.08 11.67
C THR A 75 3.43 22.33 12.89
N GLU A 76 2.54 23.31 12.81
CA GLU A 76 1.52 23.63 13.81
C GLU A 76 0.24 22.79 13.60
N GLY A 77 0.14 22.05 12.49
CA GLY A 77 -1.02 21.24 12.13
C GLY A 77 -2.17 22.03 11.51
N GLU A 78 -1.89 23.25 11.07
CA GLU A 78 -2.81 24.14 10.33
C GLU A 78 -2.74 23.83 8.84
N PHE A 79 -3.89 23.87 8.16
CA PHE A 79 -3.94 23.63 6.72
C PHE A 79 -3.34 24.81 5.94
N VAL A 80 -2.26 24.56 5.21
CA VAL A 80 -1.71 25.44 4.18
C VAL A 80 -2.47 25.26 2.87
N LEU A 81 -2.85 24.02 2.55
CA LEU A 81 -3.84 23.70 1.53
C LEU A 81 -4.99 22.92 2.14
N THR A 82 -6.21 23.41 1.95
CA THR A 82 -7.42 22.75 2.43
C THR A 82 -7.62 21.39 1.76
N PRO A 83 -8.07 20.35 2.49
CA PRO A 83 -8.29 19.03 1.92
C PRO A 83 -9.45 18.98 0.92
N ILE A 84 -9.15 19.16 -0.37
CA ILE A 84 -10.13 19.11 -1.47
C ILE A 84 -9.69 18.19 -2.61
N TYR A 85 -8.42 17.79 -2.62
CA TYR A 85 -7.83 16.96 -3.67
C TYR A 85 -8.16 15.49 -3.42
N ASP A 86 -8.36 14.71 -4.47
CA ASP A 86 -8.52 13.26 -4.34
C ASP A 86 -7.21 12.61 -3.92
N GLU A 87 -6.10 13.13 -4.45
CA GLU A 87 -4.75 12.65 -4.14
C GLU A 87 -3.71 13.75 -4.36
N ILE A 88 -2.65 13.72 -3.54
CA ILE A 88 -1.42 14.48 -3.75
C ILE A 88 -0.28 13.49 -3.59
N ASN A 89 0.50 13.27 -4.65
CA ASN A 89 1.66 12.38 -4.65
C ASN A 89 2.81 13.01 -3.85
N ASP A 90 3.74 12.17 -3.42
CA ASP A 90 4.99 12.60 -2.77
C ASP A 90 5.75 13.62 -3.63
N PHE A 91 6.43 14.55 -2.97
CA PHE A 91 7.26 15.53 -3.65
C PHE A 91 8.49 14.85 -4.28
N LYS A 92 8.55 14.83 -5.61
CA LYS A 92 9.71 14.42 -6.39
C LYS A 92 10.27 15.61 -7.15
N GLU A 93 11.59 15.79 -7.07
CA GLU A 93 12.27 16.97 -7.63
C GLU A 93 11.55 18.28 -7.26
N MET A 94 11.14 18.45 -5.99
CA MET A 94 10.44 19.66 -5.51
C MET A 94 9.02 19.87 -6.09
N ARG A 95 8.42 18.86 -6.72
CA ARG A 95 7.07 18.92 -7.31
C ARG A 95 6.20 17.79 -6.81
N ALA A 96 4.93 18.10 -6.56
CA ALA A 96 3.90 17.12 -6.28
C ALA A 96 2.84 17.16 -7.37
N ILE A 97 2.41 15.98 -7.81
CA ILE A 97 1.27 15.82 -8.71
C ILE A 97 0.03 15.70 -7.84
N PHE A 98 -1.02 16.40 -8.20
CA PHE A 98 -2.32 16.24 -7.56
C PHE A 98 -3.34 15.75 -8.55
N ASN A 99 -4.31 14.98 -8.03
CA ASN A 99 -5.53 14.62 -8.72
C ASN A 99 -6.71 15.35 -8.08
N MET A 100 -7.58 15.91 -8.91
CA MET A 100 -8.83 16.51 -8.48
C MET A 100 -9.91 16.28 -9.53
N ASP A 101 -11.00 15.64 -9.12
CA ASP A 101 -12.08 15.18 -9.98
C ASP A 101 -11.56 14.22 -11.07
N ASN A 102 -11.43 14.71 -12.31
CA ASN A 102 -11.01 13.94 -13.47
C ASN A 102 -9.76 14.53 -14.15
N TYR A 103 -8.97 15.32 -13.42
CA TYR A 103 -7.75 15.89 -13.98
C TYR A 103 -6.59 15.95 -12.99
N MET A 104 -5.39 15.93 -13.55
CA MET A 104 -4.14 16.08 -12.85
C MET A 104 -3.53 17.47 -13.07
N GLY A 105 -2.80 17.93 -12.06
CA GLY A 105 -1.98 19.14 -12.12
C GLY A 105 -0.73 19.01 -11.26
N VAL A 106 0.12 20.04 -11.30
CA VAL A 106 1.37 20.08 -10.53
C VAL A 106 1.35 21.25 -9.57
N MET A 107 1.85 21.03 -8.37
CA MET A 107 2.18 22.08 -7.41
C MET A 107 3.66 22.03 -7.01
N ASN A 108 4.19 23.17 -6.56
CA ASN A 108 5.50 23.20 -5.93
C ASN A 108 5.44 22.75 -4.46
N GLU A 109 6.61 22.58 -3.87
CA GLU A 109 6.89 22.33 -2.44
C GLU A 109 6.13 23.20 -1.41
N LYS A 110 5.60 24.37 -1.83
CA LYS A 110 4.82 25.30 -1.00
C LYS A 110 3.31 25.17 -1.22
N GLY A 111 2.87 24.21 -2.02
CA GLY A 111 1.47 24.02 -2.40
C GLY A 111 0.96 24.98 -3.47
N LYS A 112 1.84 25.76 -4.12
CA LYS A 112 1.42 26.64 -5.22
C LYS A 112 1.23 25.81 -6.49
N ILE A 113 0.02 25.83 -7.04
CA ILE A 113 -0.30 25.23 -8.35
C ILE A 113 0.52 25.93 -9.45
N LEU A 114 1.16 25.14 -10.31
CA LEU A 114 2.05 25.59 -11.39
C LEU A 114 1.42 25.41 -12.77
N THR A 115 0.75 24.28 -12.99
CA THR A 115 0.11 23.96 -14.28
C THR A 115 -1.03 24.94 -14.59
N LYS A 116 -0.99 25.52 -15.80
CA LYS A 116 -2.04 26.40 -16.33
C LYS A 116 -3.13 25.65 -17.09
N LYS A 117 -2.83 24.44 -17.56
CA LYS A 117 -3.74 23.53 -18.26
C LYS A 117 -4.09 22.35 -17.35
N LYS A 118 -5.23 21.71 -17.63
CA LYS A 118 -5.62 20.44 -17.04
C LYS A 118 -5.12 19.30 -17.92
N TYR A 119 -4.63 18.23 -17.31
CA TYR A 119 -4.17 17.03 -18.01
C TYR A 119 -4.93 15.80 -17.51
N SER A 120 -5.17 14.82 -18.38
CA SER A 120 -5.72 13.52 -17.96
C SER A 120 -4.69 12.66 -17.22
N PHE A 121 -3.40 12.89 -17.50
CA PHE A 121 -2.29 12.18 -16.87
C PHE A 121 -1.05 13.06 -16.79
N ILE A 122 -0.33 12.97 -15.68
CA ILE A 122 1.00 13.54 -15.46
C ILE A 122 1.87 12.48 -14.78
N SER A 123 3.05 12.17 -15.33
CA SER A 123 4.04 11.32 -14.66
C SER A 123 4.80 12.08 -13.58
N ASP A 124 5.45 11.36 -12.66
CA ASP A 124 6.48 11.95 -11.80
C ASP A 124 7.53 12.71 -12.59
N TYR A 125 8.06 13.78 -11.99
CA TYR A 125 9.20 14.51 -12.52
C TYR A 125 10.44 13.63 -12.49
N SER A 126 11.17 13.64 -13.61
CA SER A 126 12.44 12.95 -13.77
C SER A 126 13.33 13.79 -14.68
N ASN A 127 14.50 14.19 -14.19
CA ASN A 127 15.40 15.13 -14.86
C ASN A 127 14.68 16.43 -15.27
N GLU A 128 13.92 17.02 -14.34
CA GLU A 128 13.28 18.34 -14.44
C GLU A 128 12.10 18.41 -15.43
N MET A 129 11.64 17.27 -15.92
CA MET A 129 10.53 17.17 -16.88
C MET A 129 9.51 16.14 -16.39
N ALA A 130 8.23 16.39 -16.68
CA ALA A 130 7.15 15.43 -16.46
C ALA A 130 6.41 15.15 -17.78
N LEU A 131 6.09 13.88 -18.01
CA LEU A 131 5.27 13.44 -19.12
C LEU A 131 3.83 13.89 -18.89
N VAL A 132 3.17 14.37 -19.93
CA VAL A 132 1.75 14.76 -19.88
C VAL A 132 0.96 14.16 -21.03
N SER A 133 -0.32 13.83 -20.78
CA SER A 133 -1.24 13.45 -21.84
C SER A 133 -2.67 13.95 -21.59
N ASN A 134 -3.43 14.02 -22.68
CA ASN A 134 -4.87 14.22 -22.65
C ASN A 134 -5.53 13.10 -23.44
N ILE A 135 -6.62 12.56 -22.90
CA ILE A 135 -7.42 11.55 -23.59
C ILE A 135 -8.25 12.26 -24.66
N SER A 136 -8.08 11.85 -25.91
CA SER A 136 -8.86 12.33 -27.05
C SER A 136 -10.24 11.64 -27.08
N SER A 137 -11.18 12.18 -27.84
CA SER A 137 -12.56 11.65 -27.93
C SER A 137 -12.65 10.21 -28.46
N ASP A 138 -11.61 9.73 -29.14
CA ASP A 138 -11.46 8.36 -29.66
C ASP A 138 -10.71 7.43 -28.69
N TYR A 139 -10.52 7.85 -27.43
CA TYR A 139 -9.72 7.19 -26.40
C TYR A 139 -8.23 7.05 -26.73
N SER A 140 -7.74 7.68 -27.81
CA SER A 140 -6.31 7.77 -28.06
C SER A 140 -5.67 8.83 -27.15
N SER A 141 -4.44 8.58 -26.71
CA SER A 141 -3.65 9.55 -25.96
C SER A 141 -2.36 9.85 -26.71
N LYS A 142 -2.03 11.15 -26.80
CA LYS A 142 -0.71 11.59 -27.22
C LYS A 142 0.04 12.13 -26.02
N TYR A 143 1.36 12.02 -26.11
CA TYR A 143 2.24 12.38 -25.01
C TYR A 143 3.12 13.57 -25.37
N GLY A 144 3.32 14.43 -24.39
CA GLY A 144 4.18 15.62 -24.43
C GLY A 144 4.85 15.81 -23.07
N TYR A 145 5.45 16.97 -22.84
CA TYR A 145 6.21 17.24 -21.62
C TYR A 145 6.02 18.65 -21.09
N ILE A 146 5.98 18.76 -19.76
CA ILE A 146 6.01 20.01 -19.01
C ILE A 146 7.34 20.17 -18.25
N ASP A 147 7.78 21.41 -18.09
CA ASP A 147 8.94 21.76 -17.27
C ASP A 147 8.59 21.85 -15.77
N MET A 148 9.60 22.17 -14.97
CA MET A 148 9.48 22.43 -13.53
C MET A 148 8.55 23.59 -13.18
N ASP A 149 8.27 24.51 -14.09
CA ASP A 149 7.32 25.60 -13.84
C ASP A 149 5.90 25.26 -14.31
N GLY A 150 5.67 24.01 -14.73
CA GLY A 150 4.39 23.52 -15.23
C GLY A 150 4.03 24.07 -16.61
N ASN A 151 5.01 24.64 -17.34
CA ASN A 151 4.81 25.08 -18.71
C ASN A 151 5.01 23.91 -19.67
N GLU A 152 4.13 23.81 -20.66
CA GLU A 152 4.28 22.85 -21.75
C GLU A 152 5.46 23.25 -22.64
N VAL A 153 6.52 22.44 -22.61
CA VAL A 153 7.71 22.62 -23.46
C VAL A 153 7.54 21.85 -24.77
N ILE A 154 6.92 20.68 -24.68
CA ILE A 154 6.65 19.82 -25.83
C ILE A 154 5.16 19.48 -25.81
N SER A 155 4.41 20.01 -26.77
CA SER A 155 2.98 19.70 -26.87
C SER A 155 2.74 18.21 -27.13
N PRO A 156 1.65 17.63 -26.58
CA PRO A 156 1.30 16.23 -26.81
C PRO A 156 1.22 15.85 -28.29
N GLN A 157 2.18 15.06 -28.76
CA GLN A 157 2.31 14.68 -30.17
C GLN A 157 2.80 13.24 -30.39
N TYR A 158 3.45 12.63 -29.40
CA TYR A 158 4.03 11.29 -29.52
C TYR A 158 3.02 10.20 -29.19
N LEU A 159 3.13 9.04 -29.85
CA LEU A 159 2.23 7.89 -29.62
C LEU A 159 2.52 7.17 -28.31
N SER A 160 3.79 7.18 -27.87
CA SER A 160 4.24 6.76 -26.55
C SER A 160 5.51 7.53 -26.20
N ALA A 161 5.84 7.60 -24.93
CA ALA A 161 6.96 8.39 -24.45
C ALA A 161 7.38 7.94 -23.04
N ASP A 162 8.69 7.81 -22.83
CA ASP A 162 9.29 7.49 -21.55
C ASP A 162 9.62 8.76 -20.76
N ASN A 163 9.83 8.63 -19.45
CA ASN A 163 10.38 9.70 -18.62
C ASN A 163 11.80 10.09 -19.09
N PHE A 164 12.16 11.36 -18.90
CA PHE A 164 13.53 11.81 -19.20
C PHE A 164 14.55 11.11 -18.30
N LYS A 165 15.59 10.57 -18.92
CA LYS A 165 16.76 9.93 -18.29
C LYS A 165 18.01 10.38 -19.03
N GLU A 166 19.08 10.73 -18.31
CA GLU A 166 20.35 11.16 -18.92
C GLU A 166 20.16 12.28 -19.97
N ASP A 167 19.32 13.29 -19.67
CA ASP A 167 18.96 14.40 -20.56
C ASP A 167 18.29 14.02 -21.90
N SER A 168 17.77 12.80 -22.02
CA SER A 168 16.99 12.37 -23.19
C SER A 168 15.74 11.59 -22.80
N ALA A 169 14.75 11.57 -23.68
CA ALA A 169 13.58 10.71 -23.55
C ALA A 169 13.38 9.90 -24.82
N LEU A 170 12.99 8.64 -24.67
CA LEU A 170 12.61 7.78 -25.78
C LEU A 170 11.14 8.01 -26.10
N VAL A 171 10.83 8.33 -27.35
CA VAL A 171 9.48 8.59 -27.82
C VAL A 171 9.17 7.77 -29.07
N LYS A 172 7.90 7.40 -29.25
CA LYS A 172 7.40 6.74 -30.46
C LYS A 172 6.74 7.76 -31.38
N LEU A 173 7.34 7.95 -32.55
CA LEU A 173 6.88 8.88 -33.58
C LEU A 173 5.78 8.26 -34.45
N ASN A 174 5.93 6.99 -34.81
CA ASN A 174 4.94 6.19 -35.54
C ASN A 174 5.17 4.69 -35.27
N ASN A 175 4.42 3.80 -35.94
CA ASN A 175 4.40 2.35 -35.64
C ASN A 175 5.78 1.70 -35.49
N ASN A 176 6.75 2.07 -36.34
CA ASN A 176 8.09 1.45 -36.39
C ASN A 176 9.23 2.47 -36.22
N LEU A 177 8.92 3.68 -35.75
CA LEU A 177 9.91 4.74 -35.63
C LEU A 177 9.89 5.29 -34.20
N TYR A 178 10.99 5.04 -33.50
CA TYR A 178 11.29 5.63 -32.20
C TYR A 178 12.38 6.68 -32.35
N ALA A 179 12.46 7.59 -31.40
CA ALA A 179 13.52 8.58 -31.35
C ALA A 179 13.92 8.91 -29.91
N LEU A 180 15.21 9.19 -29.68
CA LEU A 180 15.64 9.95 -28.53
C LEU A 180 15.45 11.44 -28.83
N ILE A 181 14.83 12.16 -27.90
CA ILE A 181 14.65 13.61 -27.97
C ILE A 181 15.37 14.31 -26.82
N ASP A 182 15.79 15.55 -27.05
CA ASP A 182 16.28 16.46 -26.00
C ASP A 182 15.11 17.11 -25.24
N LYS A 183 15.42 17.86 -24.17
CA LYS A 183 14.42 18.59 -23.36
C LYS A 183 13.61 19.65 -24.14
N LYS A 184 14.05 20.03 -25.35
CA LYS A 184 13.35 20.96 -26.26
C LYS A 184 12.52 20.24 -27.32
N GLY A 185 12.54 18.89 -27.34
CA GLY A 185 11.84 18.06 -28.30
C GLY A 185 12.57 17.87 -29.62
N HIS A 186 13.83 18.29 -29.74
CA HIS A 186 14.63 18.01 -30.94
C HIS A 186 15.00 16.54 -30.96
N VAL A 187 14.82 15.90 -32.12
CA VAL A 187 15.27 14.53 -32.35
C VAL A 187 16.79 14.48 -32.34
N VAL A 188 17.34 13.76 -31.37
CA VAL A 188 18.77 13.48 -31.23
C VAL A 188 19.16 12.31 -32.13
N GLN A 189 18.37 11.24 -32.13
CA GLN A 189 18.57 10.05 -32.94
C GLN A 189 17.25 9.32 -33.17
N SER A 190 17.08 8.73 -34.35
CA SER A 190 15.94 7.87 -34.68
C SER A 190 16.33 6.40 -34.82
N TYR A 191 15.38 5.51 -34.52
CA TYR A 191 15.53 4.05 -34.56
C TYR A 191 14.37 3.44 -35.34
N ASN A 192 14.70 2.73 -36.42
CA ASN A 192 13.73 2.07 -37.29
C ASN A 192 13.59 0.58 -36.90
N TYR A 193 12.92 0.34 -35.77
CA TYR A 193 12.62 -0.99 -35.25
C TYR A 193 11.15 -1.06 -34.83
N PRO A 194 10.50 -2.23 -34.94
CA PRO A 194 9.15 -2.41 -34.40
C PRO A 194 9.05 -2.13 -32.90
N TYR A 195 10.11 -2.46 -32.15
CA TYR A 195 10.15 -2.27 -30.70
C TYR A 195 11.48 -1.66 -30.24
N VAL A 196 11.39 -0.55 -29.52
CA VAL A 196 12.48 0.05 -28.73
C VAL A 196 11.88 0.55 -27.43
N ALA A 197 12.50 0.24 -26.29
CA ALA A 197 11.99 0.62 -24.98
C ALA A 197 13.11 0.71 -23.92
N LEU A 198 12.73 1.15 -22.72
CA LEU A 198 13.50 0.97 -21.48
C LEU A 198 14.93 1.53 -21.56
N TYR A 199 15.05 2.81 -21.93
CA TYR A 199 16.32 3.50 -21.95
C TYR A 199 16.91 3.62 -20.53
N GLY A 200 18.18 3.23 -20.37
CA GLY A 200 18.95 3.36 -19.13
C GLY A 200 20.41 2.94 -19.29
N ASP A 201 21.31 3.58 -18.53
CA ASP A 201 22.77 3.41 -18.57
C ASP A 201 23.34 3.35 -20.00
N GLY A 202 22.84 4.23 -20.87
CA GLY A 202 23.30 4.36 -22.26
C GLY A 202 22.79 3.30 -23.26
N LEU A 203 21.99 2.32 -22.83
CA LEU A 203 21.44 1.25 -23.67
C LEU A 203 19.89 1.25 -23.66
N MET A 204 19.30 0.71 -24.71
CA MET A 204 17.86 0.51 -24.87
C MET A 204 17.57 -0.92 -25.28
N VAL A 205 16.48 -1.48 -24.77
CA VAL A 205 15.94 -2.75 -25.24
C VAL A 205 15.38 -2.54 -26.65
N PHE A 206 15.66 -3.46 -27.58
CA PHE A 206 15.08 -3.44 -28.92
C PHE A 206 14.73 -4.84 -29.42
N SER A 207 13.81 -4.91 -30.38
CA SER A 207 13.51 -6.14 -31.12
C SER A 207 13.17 -5.87 -32.58
N ASN A 208 13.39 -6.89 -33.42
CA ASN A 208 12.97 -6.90 -34.82
C ASN A 208 11.51 -7.32 -34.99
N THR A 209 10.83 -7.71 -33.91
CA THR A 209 9.37 -7.96 -33.87
C THR A 209 8.77 -7.23 -32.68
N LEU A 210 7.45 -7.33 -32.48
CA LEU A 210 6.79 -6.77 -31.30
C LEU A 210 6.91 -7.65 -30.05
N GLU A 211 7.23 -8.93 -30.21
CA GLU A 211 7.17 -9.95 -29.14
C GLU A 211 8.54 -10.53 -28.78
N GLY A 212 9.62 -10.06 -29.42
CA GLY A 212 10.97 -10.55 -29.21
C GLY A 212 11.52 -11.40 -30.38
N PRO A 213 12.71 -12.00 -30.22
CA PRO A 213 13.59 -11.88 -29.06
C PRO A 213 14.11 -10.45 -28.88
N TYR A 214 14.54 -10.13 -27.66
CA TYR A 214 15.03 -8.82 -27.24
C TYR A 214 16.54 -8.79 -27.16
N GLY A 215 17.13 -7.67 -27.59
CA GLY A 215 18.54 -7.34 -27.46
C GLY A 215 18.72 -5.89 -27.02
N PHE A 216 19.94 -5.37 -27.11
CA PHE A 216 20.25 -4.01 -26.67
C PHE A 216 21.01 -3.20 -27.74
N ILE A 217 20.53 -1.98 -27.97
CA ILE A 217 21.19 -0.97 -28.83
C ILE A 217 21.66 0.20 -27.98
N ASN A 218 22.73 0.87 -28.42
CA ASN A 218 23.17 2.11 -27.78
C ASN A 218 22.45 3.35 -28.34
N LYS A 219 22.74 4.53 -27.77
CA LYS A 219 22.16 5.82 -28.24
C LYS A 219 22.37 6.09 -29.73
N LYS A 220 23.41 5.54 -30.38
CA LYS A 220 23.65 5.70 -31.83
C LYS A 220 22.86 4.71 -32.70
N GLY A 221 22.13 3.77 -32.09
CA GLY A 221 21.40 2.71 -32.77
C GLY A 221 22.26 1.50 -33.12
N ASN A 222 23.51 1.44 -32.67
CA ASN A 222 24.35 0.27 -32.89
C ASN A 222 23.93 -0.85 -31.95
N VAL A 223 23.75 -2.06 -32.49
CA VAL A 223 23.50 -3.27 -31.71
C VAL A 223 24.73 -3.57 -30.85
N VAL A 224 24.56 -3.54 -29.53
CA VAL A 224 25.60 -3.90 -28.55
C VAL A 224 25.43 -5.37 -28.14
N ILE A 225 24.18 -5.77 -27.87
CA ILE A 225 23.84 -7.15 -27.52
C ILE A 225 22.77 -7.61 -28.51
N LYS A 226 23.05 -8.72 -29.20
CA LYS A 226 22.13 -9.25 -30.22
C LYS A 226 20.82 -9.72 -29.59
N PRO A 227 19.69 -9.61 -30.30
CA PRO A 227 18.43 -10.10 -29.77
C PRO A 227 18.43 -11.62 -29.59
N THR A 228 18.40 -12.07 -28.33
CA THR A 228 18.39 -13.50 -27.94
C THR A 228 17.49 -13.78 -26.75
N PHE A 229 17.12 -12.76 -25.97
CA PHE A 229 16.34 -12.93 -24.75
C PHE A 229 14.84 -12.99 -25.04
N THR A 230 14.13 -13.85 -24.33
CA THR A 230 12.66 -13.88 -24.34
C THR A 230 12.10 -12.76 -23.48
N GLU A 231 12.81 -12.35 -22.42
CA GLU A 231 12.50 -11.17 -21.61
C GLU A 231 13.77 -10.37 -21.30
N ALA A 232 13.66 -9.03 -21.34
CA ALA A 232 14.77 -8.14 -21.01
C ALA A 232 14.26 -6.87 -20.32
N GLN A 233 14.78 -6.58 -19.13
CA GLN A 233 14.58 -5.30 -18.47
C GLN A 233 15.63 -4.27 -18.94
N GLY A 234 15.31 -2.98 -18.80
CA GLY A 234 16.27 -1.90 -19.10
C GLY A 234 17.45 -1.91 -18.14
N PHE A 235 18.61 -1.43 -18.60
CA PHE A 235 19.78 -1.31 -17.75
C PHE A 235 19.54 -0.27 -16.64
N LYS A 236 19.93 -0.65 -15.42
CA LYS A 236 19.96 0.21 -14.23
C LYS A 236 21.16 -0.19 -13.37
N ASN A 237 21.95 0.79 -12.93
CA ASN A 237 23.20 0.54 -12.20
C ASN A 237 24.16 -0.41 -12.95
N ASN A 238 24.26 -0.24 -14.27
CA ASN A 238 25.08 -1.02 -15.21
C ASN A 238 24.71 -2.52 -15.29
N MET A 239 23.52 -2.89 -14.83
CA MET A 239 23.01 -4.26 -14.84
C MET A 239 21.65 -4.32 -15.53
N ALA A 240 21.37 -5.41 -16.25
CA ALA A 240 20.04 -5.72 -16.76
C ALA A 240 19.63 -7.13 -16.36
N ILE A 241 18.36 -7.30 -15.98
CA ILE A 241 17.75 -8.60 -15.71
C ILE A 241 17.22 -9.15 -17.03
N VAL A 242 17.56 -10.40 -17.35
CA VAL A 242 17.19 -11.05 -18.60
C VAL A 242 16.74 -12.50 -18.36
N SER A 243 15.91 -13.02 -19.26
CA SER A 243 15.53 -14.43 -19.33
C SER A 243 15.57 -14.92 -20.77
N GLU A 244 16.04 -16.15 -20.96
CA GLU A 244 15.93 -16.88 -22.22
C GLU A 244 14.68 -17.80 -22.22
N SER A 245 14.04 -18.01 -21.07
CA SER A 245 12.82 -18.80 -20.93
C SER A 245 11.57 -17.95 -21.16
N SER A 246 10.52 -18.57 -21.70
CA SER A 246 9.16 -18.03 -21.76
C SER A 246 8.34 -18.28 -20.48
N ASP A 247 8.94 -18.96 -19.50
CA ASP A 247 8.31 -19.22 -18.22
C ASP A 247 8.25 -17.93 -17.38
N PHE A 248 7.05 -17.61 -16.91
CA PHE A 248 6.76 -16.38 -16.16
C PHE A 248 7.54 -16.24 -14.84
N ASN A 249 8.06 -17.34 -14.30
CA ASN A 249 8.83 -17.37 -13.04
C ASN A 249 10.34 -17.50 -13.29
N GLY A 250 10.81 -17.07 -14.46
CA GLY A 250 12.19 -17.23 -14.88
C GLY A 250 12.47 -18.63 -15.44
N PRO A 251 13.74 -19.04 -15.53
CA PRO A 251 14.84 -18.52 -14.74
C PRO A 251 15.41 -17.20 -15.27
N TYR A 252 15.63 -16.26 -14.35
CA TYR A 252 16.22 -14.95 -14.59
C TYR A 252 17.72 -14.96 -14.28
N GLY A 253 18.46 -14.18 -15.08
CA GLY A 253 19.88 -13.90 -14.91
C GLY A 253 20.15 -12.39 -14.95
N VAL A 254 21.40 -12.01 -14.72
CA VAL A 254 21.86 -10.62 -14.78
C VAL A 254 23.02 -10.51 -15.75
N ILE A 255 22.98 -9.53 -16.63
CA ILE A 255 24.06 -9.21 -17.57
C ILE A 255 24.64 -7.82 -17.30
N ASP A 256 25.91 -7.65 -17.66
CA ASP A 256 26.58 -6.33 -17.72
C ASP A 256 26.31 -5.61 -19.06
N LEU A 257 26.80 -4.38 -19.18
CA LEU A 257 26.65 -3.55 -20.39
C LEU A 257 27.23 -4.17 -21.68
N THR A 258 28.06 -5.21 -21.57
CA THR A 258 28.63 -5.95 -22.72
C THR A 258 27.79 -7.16 -23.11
N GLY A 259 26.77 -7.51 -22.31
CA GLY A 259 25.95 -8.71 -22.47
C GLY A 259 26.55 -9.95 -21.81
N LYS A 260 27.63 -9.80 -21.04
CA LYS A 260 28.21 -10.91 -20.28
C LYS A 260 27.37 -11.14 -19.03
N TYR A 261 27.03 -12.40 -18.76
CA TYR A 261 26.36 -12.78 -17.52
C TYR A 261 27.23 -12.49 -16.29
N ILE A 262 26.69 -11.64 -15.41
CA ILE A 262 27.10 -11.47 -14.01
C ILE A 262 26.54 -12.64 -13.20
N PHE A 263 25.27 -12.97 -13.42
CA PHE A 263 24.59 -14.13 -12.85
C PHE A 263 23.90 -14.89 -13.98
N GLN A 264 24.15 -16.20 -14.07
CA GLN A 264 23.48 -17.07 -15.04
C GLN A 264 21.97 -17.13 -14.77
N PRO A 265 21.14 -17.39 -15.79
CA PRO A 265 19.69 -17.46 -15.63
C PRO A 265 19.31 -18.72 -14.83
N LEU A 266 19.24 -18.57 -13.51
CA LEU A 266 18.99 -19.65 -12.54
C LEU A 266 17.96 -19.27 -11.47
N PHE A 267 17.58 -17.99 -11.39
CA PHE A 267 16.84 -17.44 -10.26
C PHE A 267 15.36 -17.27 -10.59
N SER A 268 14.48 -17.49 -9.62
CA SER A 268 13.05 -17.28 -9.78
C SER A 268 12.66 -15.81 -9.76
N ASP A 269 13.48 -14.97 -9.13
CA ASP A 269 13.31 -13.53 -9.07
C ASP A 269 14.65 -12.83 -8.87
N ILE A 270 14.80 -11.62 -9.40
CA ILE A 270 15.98 -10.77 -9.20
C ILE A 270 15.55 -9.32 -9.01
N LYS A 271 16.14 -8.64 -8.03
CA LYS A 271 15.90 -7.22 -7.75
C LYS A 271 17.21 -6.44 -7.81
N ILE A 272 17.27 -5.38 -8.62
CA ILE A 272 18.39 -4.41 -8.60
C ILE A 272 18.20 -3.46 -7.43
N LEU A 273 19.06 -3.56 -6.42
CA LEU A 273 18.91 -2.87 -5.13
C LEU A 273 19.60 -1.51 -5.08
N GLY A 274 20.36 -1.13 -6.12
CA GLY A 274 21.22 0.06 -6.08
C GLY A 274 22.57 -0.21 -5.42
N GLU A 275 23.46 0.79 -5.44
CA GLU A 275 24.84 0.71 -4.93
C GLU A 275 25.59 -0.58 -5.31
N ASP A 276 25.45 -1.01 -6.57
CA ASP A 276 26.08 -2.22 -7.12
C ASP A 276 25.64 -3.53 -6.45
N ARG A 277 24.41 -3.59 -5.92
CA ARG A 277 23.83 -4.78 -5.28
C ARG A 277 22.59 -5.29 -5.98
N VAL A 278 22.39 -6.60 -5.87
CA VAL A 278 21.21 -7.31 -6.33
C VAL A 278 20.71 -8.25 -5.24
N ALA A 279 19.40 -8.46 -5.16
CA ALA A 279 18.83 -9.62 -4.47
C ALA A 279 18.54 -10.68 -5.53
N ILE A 280 19.07 -11.88 -5.31
CA ILE A 280 18.84 -13.06 -6.16
C ILE A 280 17.96 -14.04 -5.39
N GLY A 281 16.85 -14.44 -5.99
CA GLY A 281 15.79 -15.24 -5.36
C GLY A 281 15.79 -16.68 -5.85
N MET A 282 15.59 -17.62 -4.93
CA MET A 282 15.25 -19.01 -5.22
C MET A 282 13.82 -19.29 -4.78
N GLY A 283 13.07 -20.04 -5.60
CA GLY A 283 11.69 -20.42 -5.26
C GLY A 283 11.63 -21.21 -3.94
N ILE A 284 10.62 -20.92 -3.13
CA ILE A 284 10.33 -21.64 -1.89
C ILE A 284 9.29 -22.73 -2.18
N GLY A 285 9.61 -23.97 -1.84
CA GLY A 285 8.73 -25.13 -2.04
C GLY A 285 8.88 -25.79 -3.41
N GLU A 286 8.14 -26.87 -3.63
CA GLU A 286 8.16 -27.63 -4.89
C GLU A 286 7.14 -27.12 -5.91
N ASP A 287 6.24 -26.23 -5.51
CA ASP A 287 5.18 -25.71 -6.39
C ASP A 287 5.71 -24.58 -7.27
N LYS A 288 5.80 -24.86 -8.57
CA LYS A 288 6.16 -23.91 -9.62
C LYS A 288 5.24 -22.69 -9.73
N TYR A 289 4.06 -22.70 -9.08
CA TYR A 289 3.12 -21.59 -9.05
C TYR A 289 3.16 -20.77 -7.75
N ALA A 290 3.87 -21.25 -6.72
CA ALA A 290 4.06 -20.50 -5.48
C ALA A 290 5.12 -19.40 -5.68
N GLN A 291 4.66 -18.16 -5.82
CA GLN A 291 5.45 -16.97 -6.20
C GLN A 291 6.46 -16.46 -5.15
N ARG A 292 6.80 -17.27 -4.14
CA ARG A 292 7.67 -16.81 -3.06
C ARG A 292 9.10 -17.21 -3.31
N SER A 293 9.97 -16.20 -3.28
CA SER A 293 11.41 -16.39 -3.37
C SER A 293 12.05 -16.14 -2.01
N ILE A 294 13.04 -16.96 -1.65
CA ILE A 294 14.00 -16.67 -0.59
C ILE A 294 15.23 -16.07 -1.23
N TYR A 295 15.71 -14.94 -0.70
CA TYR A 295 16.72 -14.12 -1.34
C TYR A 295 18.07 -14.23 -0.63
N ALA A 296 19.12 -14.19 -1.44
CA ALA A 296 20.47 -13.82 -1.04
C ALA A 296 20.86 -12.47 -1.67
N ILE A 297 21.85 -11.81 -1.10
CA ILE A 297 22.44 -10.58 -1.64
C ILE A 297 23.62 -10.96 -2.53
N GLY A 298 23.68 -10.37 -3.72
CA GLY A 298 24.82 -10.44 -4.63
C GLY A 298 25.33 -9.06 -5.03
N ASP A 299 26.45 -9.02 -5.74
CA ASP A 299 27.01 -7.80 -6.32
C ASP A 299 27.08 -7.81 -7.85
N ASN A 300 27.41 -6.66 -8.44
CA ASN A 300 27.59 -6.49 -9.88
C ASN A 300 28.82 -7.21 -10.48
N LYS A 301 29.53 -8.04 -9.68
CA LYS A 301 30.66 -8.86 -10.12
C LYS A 301 30.33 -10.36 -10.09
N GLY A 302 29.13 -10.72 -9.67
CA GLY A 302 28.67 -12.11 -9.60
C GLY A 302 28.99 -12.80 -8.27
N ASN A 303 29.41 -12.05 -7.25
CA ASN A 303 29.63 -12.63 -5.92
C ASN A 303 28.31 -12.74 -5.18
N ILE A 304 28.08 -13.88 -4.52
CA ILE A 304 27.00 -14.06 -3.54
C ILE A 304 27.55 -13.69 -2.16
N LEU A 305 26.98 -12.66 -1.55
CA LEU A 305 27.45 -12.00 -0.34
C LEU A 305 26.73 -12.46 0.94
N SER A 306 25.58 -13.12 0.82
CA SER A 306 24.81 -13.64 1.95
C SER A 306 24.22 -15.02 1.62
N PRO A 307 23.79 -15.80 2.62
CA PRO A 307 22.98 -17.00 2.36
C PRO A 307 21.57 -16.62 1.88
N PHE A 308 20.87 -17.60 1.30
CA PHE A 308 19.45 -17.50 0.92
C PHE A 308 18.56 -17.66 2.15
N ILE A 309 18.34 -16.56 2.87
CA ILE A 309 17.55 -16.56 4.12
C ILE A 309 16.53 -15.43 4.20
N TYR A 310 16.57 -14.47 3.27
CA TYR A 310 15.75 -13.28 3.35
C TYR A 310 14.42 -13.46 2.60
N LEU A 311 13.32 -13.08 3.21
CA LEU A 311 11.98 -13.09 2.63
C LEU A 311 11.64 -11.73 2.02
N GLU A 312 12.24 -10.66 2.55
CA GLU A 312 12.12 -9.30 2.03
C GLU A 312 13.50 -8.63 2.05
N VAL A 313 13.77 -7.81 1.03
CA VAL A 313 15.02 -7.05 0.88
C VAL A 313 14.69 -5.67 0.34
N GLY A 314 15.18 -4.63 1.02
CA GLY A 314 15.06 -3.23 0.59
C GLY A 314 16.15 -2.79 -0.39
N ASN A 315 15.98 -1.61 -0.98
CA ASN A 315 17.06 -0.96 -1.72
C ASN A 315 18.19 -0.51 -0.80
N PHE A 316 19.41 -0.46 -1.33
CA PHE A 316 20.54 0.16 -0.67
C PHE A 316 20.45 1.69 -0.75
N GLU A 317 20.51 2.33 0.41
CA GLU A 317 20.55 3.78 0.58
C GLU A 317 21.66 4.14 1.57
N ASN A 318 22.66 4.91 1.12
CA ASN A 318 23.81 5.32 1.92
C ASN A 318 24.58 4.14 2.55
N GLY A 319 24.74 3.06 1.78
CA GLY A 319 25.46 1.85 2.17
C GLY A 319 24.70 0.89 3.09
N LEU A 320 23.43 1.15 3.37
CA LEU A 320 22.56 0.31 4.20
C LEU A 320 21.35 -0.17 3.40
N SER A 321 20.91 -1.39 3.66
CA SER A 321 19.59 -1.89 3.25
C SER A 321 18.94 -2.60 4.43
N TYR A 322 17.62 -2.72 4.45
CA TYR A 322 16.92 -3.60 5.38
C TYR A 322 16.67 -4.97 4.75
N VAL A 323 16.63 -6.01 5.57
CA VAL A 323 16.19 -7.35 5.20
C VAL A 323 15.27 -7.91 6.27
N SER A 324 14.32 -8.73 5.87
CA SER A 324 13.52 -9.56 6.77
C SER A 324 13.86 -11.03 6.56
N ASP A 325 14.21 -11.73 7.64
CA ASP A 325 14.18 -13.19 7.68
C ASP A 325 12.83 -13.67 8.26
N ASN A 326 12.73 -14.95 8.63
CA ASN A 326 11.49 -15.53 9.15
C ASN A 326 11.05 -14.99 10.53
N GLU A 327 11.95 -14.36 11.29
CA GLU A 327 11.72 -13.92 12.66
C GLU A 327 12.01 -12.43 12.88
N TYR A 328 13.00 -11.87 12.19
CA TYR A 328 13.50 -10.53 12.41
C TYR A 328 13.61 -9.71 11.12
N THR A 329 13.49 -8.40 11.29
CA THR A 329 13.90 -7.40 10.29
C THR A 329 15.07 -6.61 10.86
N PHE A 330 16.11 -6.37 10.04
CA PHE A 330 17.32 -5.67 10.46
C PHE A 330 18.06 -5.04 9.28
N PHE A 331 19.06 -4.20 9.57
CA PHE A 331 19.91 -3.60 8.55
C PHE A 331 21.10 -4.48 8.18
N ILE A 332 21.45 -4.50 6.90
CA ILE A 332 22.68 -5.04 6.35
C ILE A 332 23.51 -3.93 5.69
N ASP A 333 24.82 -4.14 5.66
CA ASP A 333 25.75 -3.30 4.90
C ASP A 333 25.96 -3.87 3.48
N LYS A 334 26.76 -3.17 2.68
CA LYS A 334 27.10 -3.61 1.32
C LYS A 334 27.89 -4.91 1.27
N SER A 335 28.46 -5.42 2.35
CA SER A 335 29.05 -6.76 2.34
C SER A 335 28.00 -7.87 2.49
N GLY A 336 26.71 -7.53 2.63
CA GLY A 336 25.66 -8.50 2.95
C GLY A 336 25.62 -8.86 4.43
N SER A 337 26.45 -8.21 5.26
CA SER A 337 26.56 -8.50 6.68
C SER A 337 25.59 -7.65 7.50
N GLN A 338 25.00 -8.25 8.53
CA GLN A 338 24.16 -7.52 9.48
C GLN A 338 24.94 -6.40 10.19
N VAL A 339 24.35 -5.20 10.22
CA VAL A 339 24.90 -4.04 10.93
C VAL A 339 24.49 -4.09 12.40
N ARG A 340 25.30 -4.79 13.21
CA ARG A 340 25.02 -5.05 14.63
C ARG A 340 24.97 -3.81 15.54
N SER A 341 25.42 -2.66 15.06
CA SER A 341 25.29 -1.39 15.77
C SER A 341 23.89 -0.78 15.65
N LEU A 342 23.04 -1.33 14.80
CA LEU A 342 21.62 -0.96 14.64
C LEU A 342 20.73 -2.11 15.12
N PRO A 343 19.49 -1.81 15.55
CA PRO A 343 18.60 -2.81 16.13
C PRO A 343 18.11 -3.84 15.11
N SER A 344 17.88 -5.04 15.61
CA SER A 344 16.99 -6.03 14.99
C SER A 344 15.63 -5.95 15.66
N VAL A 345 14.56 -6.02 14.86
CA VAL A 345 13.18 -5.97 15.35
C VAL A 345 12.45 -7.26 15.01
N THR A 346 11.66 -7.79 15.94
CA THR A 346 10.89 -9.02 15.71
C THR A 346 9.70 -8.77 14.79
N GLY A 347 9.57 -9.62 13.77
CA GLY A 347 8.55 -9.53 12.73
C GLY A 347 9.15 -9.25 11.35
N SER A 348 8.28 -9.18 10.35
CA SER A 348 8.66 -8.90 8.95
C SER A 348 8.11 -7.55 8.50
N GLY A 349 8.84 -6.87 7.62
CA GLY A 349 8.43 -5.60 7.05
C GLY A 349 9.61 -4.71 6.76
N THR A 350 9.44 -3.40 6.91
CA THR A 350 10.42 -2.42 6.42
C THR A 350 11.10 -1.67 7.55
N LEU A 351 12.39 -1.36 7.34
CA LEU A 351 13.14 -0.42 8.17
C LEU A 351 13.70 0.69 7.30
N SER A 352 13.67 1.92 7.80
CA SER A 352 14.31 3.07 7.17
C SER A 352 15.02 3.90 8.23
N LEU A 353 16.29 4.21 7.98
CA LEU A 353 17.06 5.08 8.85
C LEU A 353 16.78 6.55 8.49
N LYS A 354 15.99 7.22 9.31
CA LYS A 354 15.65 8.65 9.16
C LYS A 354 16.51 9.47 10.11
N ASN A 355 17.68 9.91 9.65
CA ASN A 355 18.68 10.67 10.42
C ASN A 355 19.19 9.90 11.66
N ASN A 356 18.65 10.25 12.84
CA ASN A 356 19.00 9.66 14.14
C ASN A 356 17.93 8.73 14.71
N ILE A 357 16.83 8.53 13.98
CA ILE A 357 15.78 7.58 14.35
C ILE A 357 15.60 6.55 13.25
N ILE A 358 14.97 5.44 13.61
CA ILE A 358 14.62 4.36 12.69
C ILE A 358 13.11 4.32 12.62
N TYR A 359 12.58 4.48 11.42
CA TYR A 359 11.20 4.13 11.11
C TYR A 359 11.13 2.63 10.88
N ALA A 360 10.17 1.98 11.54
CA ALA A 360 9.91 0.56 11.40
C ALA A 360 8.44 0.36 11.08
N ASN A 361 8.13 -0.30 9.95
CA ASN A 361 6.79 -0.78 9.65
C ASN A 361 6.81 -2.31 9.67
N ILE A 362 6.55 -2.88 10.84
CA ILE A 362 6.70 -4.31 11.07
C ILE A 362 5.33 -4.92 11.34
N ASP A 363 5.01 -5.96 10.58
CA ASP A 363 3.72 -6.66 10.66
C ASP A 363 2.53 -5.69 10.60
N TYR A 364 2.60 -4.72 9.68
CA TYR A 364 1.60 -3.65 9.48
C TYR A 364 1.41 -2.73 10.70
N SER A 365 2.41 -2.63 11.58
CA SER A 365 2.43 -1.71 12.71
C SER A 365 3.61 -0.72 12.54
N PRO A 366 3.35 0.55 12.16
CA PRO A 366 4.38 1.56 12.03
C PRO A 366 4.77 2.16 13.38
N TYR A 367 6.06 2.23 13.69
CA TYR A 367 6.61 2.79 14.91
C TYR A 367 8.03 3.33 14.72
N TYR A 368 8.57 3.99 15.75
CA TYR A 368 9.88 4.62 15.73
C TYR A 368 10.77 4.13 16.86
N LEU A 369 12.04 3.90 16.53
CA LEU A 369 13.11 3.54 17.45
C LEU A 369 14.26 4.54 17.38
N ASP A 370 15.05 4.65 18.43
CA ASP A 370 16.40 5.20 18.31
C ASP A 370 17.39 4.15 17.75
N LYS A 371 18.63 4.56 17.46
CA LYS A 371 19.69 3.67 16.97
C LYS A 371 20.10 2.57 17.95
N ALA A 372 19.75 2.69 19.23
CA ALA A 372 19.98 1.66 20.24
C ALA A 372 18.81 0.67 20.35
N GLY A 373 17.72 0.87 19.57
CA GLY A 373 16.53 0.02 19.59
C GLY A 373 15.50 0.39 20.65
N LYS A 374 15.65 1.53 21.34
CA LYS A 374 14.63 2.00 22.28
C LYS A 374 13.45 2.56 21.52
N ILE A 375 12.24 2.12 21.87
CA ILE A 375 11.00 2.66 21.31
C ILE A 375 10.87 4.14 21.67
N ILE A 376 10.81 4.99 20.65
CA ILE A 376 10.48 6.41 20.74
C ILE A 376 8.96 6.55 20.79
N TYR A 377 8.26 5.87 19.88
CA TYR A 377 6.80 5.85 19.82
C TYR A 377 6.33 4.58 19.11
N LYS A 378 5.26 3.97 19.62
CA LYS A 378 4.51 2.89 18.97
C LYS A 378 3.01 3.17 19.14
N PRO A 379 2.16 2.83 18.15
CA PRO A 379 0.71 2.89 18.32
C PRO A 379 0.28 2.11 19.56
N ASN A 380 -0.73 2.62 20.25
CA ASN A 380 -1.26 2.01 21.46
C ASN A 380 -1.98 0.69 21.15
N ASP A 381 -1.63 -0.37 21.87
CA ASP A 381 -2.33 -1.65 21.77
C ASP A 381 -3.67 -1.62 22.55
N VAL A 382 -3.77 -0.79 23.60
CA VAL A 382 -5.02 -0.59 24.37
C VAL A 382 -5.81 0.58 23.80
N ILE A 383 -7.06 0.35 23.41
CA ILE A 383 -8.01 1.32 22.87
C ILE A 383 -9.08 1.62 23.92
N PRO A 384 -9.03 2.78 24.59
CA PRO A 384 -10.09 3.16 25.54
C PRO A 384 -11.42 3.39 24.82
N LEU A 385 -12.50 2.81 25.34
CA LEU A 385 -13.87 3.06 24.88
C LEU A 385 -14.56 4.09 25.79
N SER A 386 -14.43 3.92 27.10
CA SER A 386 -14.94 4.82 28.13
C SER A 386 -14.06 4.73 29.38
N GLN A 387 -14.49 5.33 30.50
CA GLN A 387 -13.81 5.15 31.79
C GLN A 387 -13.85 3.70 32.29
N ASN A 388 -14.76 2.87 31.78
CA ASN A 388 -15.04 1.53 32.29
C ASN A 388 -14.62 0.41 31.34
N TYR A 389 -14.30 0.71 30.08
CA TYR A 389 -14.04 -0.32 29.07
C TYR A 389 -12.89 0.06 28.16
N SER A 390 -12.09 -0.94 27.80
CA SER A 390 -11.05 -0.83 26.79
C SER A 390 -10.99 -2.11 25.95
N VAL A 391 -10.47 -1.98 24.73
CA VAL A 391 -10.18 -3.10 23.83
C VAL A 391 -8.68 -3.18 23.65
N LEU A 392 -8.08 -4.30 24.03
CA LEU A 392 -6.69 -4.62 23.75
C LEU A 392 -6.59 -5.27 22.37
N LYS A 393 -5.67 -4.77 21.54
CA LYS A 393 -5.25 -5.35 20.27
C LYS A 393 -4.16 -6.39 20.53
N GLU A 394 -4.51 -7.67 20.43
CA GLU A 394 -3.57 -8.78 20.58
C GLU A 394 -3.06 -9.24 19.21
N LYS A 395 -1.80 -9.68 19.16
CA LYS A 395 -1.14 -10.15 17.93
C LYS A 395 -0.93 -11.66 17.98
N TYR A 396 -1.23 -12.35 16.89
CA TYR A 396 -0.88 -13.75 16.68
C TYR A 396 -0.26 -13.94 15.30
N LYS A 397 1.02 -14.35 15.28
CA LYS A 397 1.82 -14.61 14.08
C LYS A 397 2.67 -15.87 14.28
N PRO A 398 2.13 -17.07 14.00
CA PRO A 398 2.86 -18.32 14.22
C PRO A 398 3.95 -18.55 13.16
N ASN A 399 3.72 -18.14 11.92
CA ASN A 399 4.67 -18.28 10.81
C ASN A 399 4.53 -17.09 9.84
N ILE A 400 5.25 -17.14 8.72
CA ILE A 400 5.24 -16.07 7.70
C ILE A 400 3.87 -15.90 7.01
N ASN A 401 3.07 -16.96 6.93
CA ASN A 401 1.82 -16.99 6.16
C ASN A 401 0.59 -16.52 6.96
N TYR A 402 0.71 -16.35 8.27
CA TYR A 402 -0.44 -16.08 9.11
C TYR A 402 -0.17 -14.94 10.09
N LEU A 403 -0.93 -13.86 9.99
CA LEU A 403 -0.86 -12.72 10.91
C LEU A 403 -2.26 -12.20 11.22
N ILE A 404 -2.68 -12.29 12.46
CA ILE A 404 -3.92 -11.65 12.91
C ILE A 404 -3.65 -10.69 14.06
N TYR A 405 -4.37 -9.57 14.03
CA TYR A 405 -4.62 -8.75 15.20
C TYR A 405 -6.07 -8.93 15.63
N TYR A 406 -6.30 -9.33 16.88
CA TYR A 406 -7.63 -9.64 17.40
C TYR A 406 -7.97 -8.88 18.68
N PRO A 407 -9.27 -8.61 18.94
CA PRO A 407 -9.69 -7.83 20.08
C PRO A 407 -9.86 -8.68 21.36
N SER A 408 -9.41 -8.13 22.48
CA SER A 408 -9.71 -8.60 23.84
C SER A 408 -10.29 -7.45 24.66
N ILE A 409 -11.47 -7.64 25.24
CA ILE A 409 -12.14 -6.65 26.08
C ILE A 409 -11.59 -6.70 27.51
N TYR A 410 -11.31 -5.52 28.07
CA TYR A 410 -10.87 -5.32 29.44
C TYR A 410 -11.86 -4.47 30.23
N ASP A 411 -11.70 -4.52 31.55
CA ASP A 411 -12.44 -3.73 32.55
C ASP A 411 -13.95 -3.98 32.63
N MET A 412 -14.44 -5.08 32.05
CA MET A 412 -15.79 -5.56 32.33
C MET A 412 -15.93 -5.93 33.82
N LYS A 413 -17.03 -5.47 34.44
CA LYS A 413 -17.33 -5.74 35.85
C LYS A 413 -17.37 -7.25 36.17
N ASN A 414 -17.94 -8.05 35.26
CA ASN A 414 -17.98 -9.51 35.40
C ASN A 414 -16.79 -10.15 34.65
N ARG A 415 -15.77 -10.58 35.41
CA ARG A 415 -14.58 -11.25 34.85
C ARG A 415 -14.88 -12.59 34.17
N LYS A 416 -15.91 -13.33 34.60
CA LYS A 416 -16.30 -14.57 33.92
C LYS A 416 -16.86 -14.26 32.52
N SER A 417 -17.78 -13.29 32.44
CA SER A 417 -18.30 -12.81 31.15
C SER A 417 -17.18 -12.28 30.26
N GLN A 418 -16.25 -11.50 30.81
CA GLN A 418 -15.08 -11.00 30.06
C GLN A 418 -14.26 -12.13 29.44
N ASN A 419 -13.92 -13.15 30.22
CA ASN A 419 -13.14 -14.29 29.74
C ASN A 419 -13.91 -15.06 28.65
N SER A 420 -15.21 -15.29 28.83
CA SER A 420 -16.05 -15.95 27.82
C SER A 420 -16.14 -15.15 26.52
N VAL A 421 -16.29 -13.83 26.60
CA VAL A 421 -16.29 -12.92 25.43
C VAL A 421 -14.96 -12.98 24.71
N ASN A 422 -13.83 -12.86 25.42
CA ASN A 422 -12.49 -12.85 24.82
C ASN A 422 -12.13 -14.20 24.18
N ILE A 423 -12.54 -15.33 24.78
CA ILE A 423 -12.38 -16.65 24.15
C ILE A 423 -13.14 -16.71 22.83
N LYS A 424 -14.39 -16.21 22.79
CA LYS A 424 -15.21 -16.21 21.57
C LYS A 424 -14.64 -15.28 20.51
N LEU A 425 -14.23 -14.06 20.87
CA LEU A 425 -13.59 -13.10 19.95
C LEU A 425 -12.30 -13.66 19.35
N LYS A 426 -11.46 -14.27 20.19
CA LYS A 426 -10.26 -14.95 19.74
C LYS A 426 -10.60 -16.02 18.70
N LYS A 427 -11.53 -16.95 19.02
CA LYS A 427 -11.99 -17.99 18.06
C LYS A 427 -12.54 -17.41 16.76
N MET A 428 -13.35 -16.34 16.83
CA MET A 428 -13.92 -15.68 15.65
C MET A 428 -12.89 -15.04 14.72
N SER A 429 -11.71 -14.68 15.27
CA SER A 429 -10.60 -14.04 14.55
C SER A 429 -9.69 -15.03 13.83
N TYR A 430 -9.77 -16.32 14.17
CA TYR A 430 -9.03 -17.34 13.45
C TYR A 430 -9.73 -17.68 12.14
N PHE A 431 -8.92 -18.03 11.15
CA PHE A 431 -9.36 -18.53 9.88
C PHE A 431 -8.58 -19.80 9.54
N ILE A 432 -9.31 -20.86 9.23
CA ILE A 432 -8.75 -22.11 8.71
C ILE A 432 -9.58 -22.43 7.47
N PRO A 433 -9.01 -22.35 6.26
CA PRO A 433 -9.73 -22.79 5.07
C PRO A 433 -10.00 -24.29 5.25
N TYR A 434 -11.21 -24.74 4.86
CA TYR A 434 -11.63 -26.16 4.94
C TYR A 434 -12.09 -26.70 6.30
N GLU A 435 -12.68 -25.88 7.18
CA GLU A 435 -13.52 -26.41 8.27
C GLU A 435 -14.64 -27.30 7.69
N LYS A 436 -14.43 -28.63 7.71
CA LYS A 436 -15.48 -29.62 7.45
C LYS A 436 -16.39 -29.67 8.68
N ASP A 437 -17.68 -29.44 8.46
CA ASP A 437 -18.76 -29.88 9.35
C ASP A 437 -18.68 -29.37 10.81
N GLY A 438 -18.49 -28.06 11.00
CA GLY A 438 -18.91 -27.37 12.23
C GLY A 438 -18.18 -27.75 13.53
N ASN A 439 -17.09 -28.52 13.46
CA ASN A 439 -16.16 -28.69 14.57
C ASN A 439 -14.89 -27.92 14.25
N PRO A 440 -14.60 -26.80 14.95
CA PRO A 440 -13.33 -26.11 14.79
C PRO A 440 -12.23 -27.10 15.15
N GLN A 441 -11.30 -27.34 14.22
CA GLN A 441 -10.06 -28.00 14.59
C GLN A 441 -9.34 -27.02 15.52
N ASP A 442 -9.42 -27.25 16.83
CA ASP A 442 -8.82 -26.40 17.88
C ASP A 442 -7.26 -26.36 17.80
N SER A 443 -6.66 -26.97 16.78
CA SER A 443 -5.23 -26.88 16.50
C SER A 443 -4.88 -25.51 15.91
N LEU A 444 -4.48 -24.62 16.81
CA LEU A 444 -3.77 -23.37 16.46
C LEU A 444 -2.63 -23.67 15.47
N ILE A 445 -2.57 -22.88 14.39
CA ILE A 445 -1.49 -22.96 13.39
C ILE A 445 -0.14 -22.83 14.09
N SER A 446 0.75 -23.79 13.87
CA SER A 446 2.06 -23.87 14.49
C SER A 446 3.15 -23.17 13.65
N LYS A 447 4.33 -22.96 14.24
CA LYS A 447 5.49 -22.40 13.53
C LYS A 447 6.00 -23.29 12.39
N THR A 448 5.72 -24.59 12.47
CA THR A 448 6.21 -25.60 11.51
C THR A 448 5.19 -25.94 10.42
N ASP A 449 3.98 -25.38 10.51
CA ASP A 449 2.94 -25.62 9.51
C ASP A 449 3.35 -24.96 8.19
N VAL A 450 3.22 -25.73 7.11
CA VAL A 450 3.40 -25.25 5.74
C VAL A 450 2.01 -24.93 5.19
N LEU A 451 1.73 -23.63 5.00
CA LEU A 451 0.44 -23.17 4.48
C LEU A 451 0.55 -22.91 2.98
N ASP A 452 -0.47 -23.35 2.23
CA ASP A 452 -0.68 -23.06 0.81
C ASP A 452 -1.43 -21.73 0.60
N TYR A 453 -1.52 -20.89 1.64
CA TYR A 453 -2.19 -19.60 1.62
C TYR A 453 -1.52 -18.59 2.55
N ASP A 454 -1.83 -17.31 2.33
CA ASP A 454 -1.65 -16.25 3.29
C ASP A 454 -2.98 -15.87 3.95
N TYR A 455 -2.94 -15.60 5.25
CA TYR A 455 -4.05 -14.99 5.95
C TYR A 455 -3.57 -13.81 6.77
N THR A 456 -4.18 -12.66 6.50
CA THR A 456 -4.03 -11.47 7.33
C THR A 456 -5.37 -11.10 7.95
N GLY A 457 -5.38 -10.71 9.23
CA GLY A 457 -6.59 -10.28 9.93
C GLY A 457 -6.34 -9.10 10.84
N ASN A 458 -7.34 -8.24 10.98
CA ASN A 458 -7.33 -7.09 11.87
C ASN A 458 -8.77 -6.79 12.35
N PHE A 459 -8.91 -5.82 13.24
CA PHE A 459 -10.23 -5.31 13.62
C PHE A 459 -10.19 -3.80 13.80
N ASP A 460 -11.36 -3.19 13.71
CA ASP A 460 -11.64 -1.84 14.18
C ASP A 460 -12.91 -1.84 15.05
N ILE A 461 -13.12 -0.74 15.79
CA ILE A 461 -14.37 -0.53 16.53
C ILE A 461 -15.38 0.08 15.56
N GLN A 462 -16.40 -0.69 15.21
CA GLN A 462 -17.45 -0.27 14.29
C GLN A 462 -18.40 0.72 14.95
N TYR A 463 -18.77 0.44 16.19
CA TYR A 463 -19.70 1.25 16.96
C TYR A 463 -19.53 0.99 18.45
N TYR A 464 -19.55 2.05 19.25
CA TYR A 464 -19.60 1.93 20.71
C TYR A 464 -20.54 2.99 21.27
N LYS A 465 -21.56 2.56 22.01
CA LYS A 465 -22.45 3.47 22.73
C LYS A 465 -23.08 2.76 23.93
N LYS A 466 -23.07 3.45 25.08
CA LYS A 466 -23.61 2.94 26.35
C LYS A 466 -22.97 1.59 26.69
N ASP A 467 -23.71 0.50 26.53
CA ASP A 467 -23.28 -0.85 26.88
C ASP A 467 -22.99 -1.71 25.63
N LEU A 468 -23.32 -1.23 24.43
CA LEU A 468 -23.09 -1.95 23.18
C LEU A 468 -21.72 -1.64 22.59
N LEU A 469 -20.95 -2.68 22.29
CA LEU A 469 -19.78 -2.66 21.43
C LEU A 469 -20.05 -3.48 20.17
N ILE A 470 -19.85 -2.89 19.00
CA ILE A 470 -19.78 -3.59 17.72
C ILE A 470 -18.36 -3.46 17.20
N LEU A 471 -17.75 -4.59 16.89
CA LEU A 471 -16.43 -4.66 16.26
C LEU A 471 -16.62 -4.86 14.76
N ASN A 472 -15.69 -4.39 13.94
CA ASN A 472 -15.54 -4.81 12.55
C ASN A 472 -14.29 -5.68 12.46
N MET A 473 -14.45 -6.99 12.43
CA MET A 473 -13.36 -7.96 12.33
C MET A 473 -13.16 -8.35 10.87
N MET A 474 -12.02 -7.96 10.32
CA MET A 474 -11.70 -8.11 8.90
C MET A 474 -10.59 -9.14 8.72
N GLY A 475 -10.66 -9.93 7.66
CA GLY A 475 -9.59 -10.83 7.25
C GLY A 475 -9.44 -10.88 5.74
N TYR A 476 -8.28 -11.31 5.26
CA TYR A 476 -7.98 -11.50 3.85
C TYR A 476 -7.25 -12.82 3.67
N TYR A 477 -7.95 -13.77 3.05
CA TYR A 477 -7.44 -15.09 2.72
C TYR A 477 -6.94 -15.11 1.28
N TYR A 478 -5.66 -15.41 1.07
CA TYR A 478 -5.04 -15.44 -0.24
C TYR A 478 -4.41 -16.82 -0.49
N PRO A 479 -5.08 -17.72 -1.25
CA PRO A 479 -4.43 -18.93 -1.73
C PRO A 479 -3.20 -18.56 -2.57
N LEU A 480 -2.06 -19.20 -2.33
CA LEU A 480 -0.84 -18.90 -3.08
C LEU A 480 -1.05 -19.23 -4.56
N GLY A 481 -0.68 -18.28 -5.44
CA GLY A 481 -0.87 -18.41 -6.90
C GLY A 481 -2.26 -18.05 -7.41
N ALA A 482 -3.22 -17.71 -6.54
CA ALA A 482 -4.53 -17.20 -6.98
C ALA A 482 -4.41 -15.79 -7.60
N ALA A 483 -5.37 -15.43 -8.46
CA ALA A 483 -5.41 -14.08 -9.06
C ALA A 483 -5.67 -12.98 -8.02
N HIS A 484 -6.45 -13.29 -6.99
CA HIS A 484 -6.70 -12.42 -5.83
C HIS A 484 -7.13 -13.29 -4.64
N GLY A 485 -7.16 -12.68 -3.46
CA GLY A 485 -7.67 -13.29 -2.24
C GLY A 485 -9.14 -12.97 -2.02
N MET A 486 -9.70 -13.51 -0.95
CA MET A 486 -11.07 -13.30 -0.52
C MET A 486 -11.08 -12.58 0.83
N PRO A 487 -11.65 -11.37 0.91
CA PRO A 487 -11.84 -10.70 2.18
C PRO A 487 -12.99 -11.37 2.96
N SER A 488 -12.93 -11.25 4.28
CA SER A 488 -13.95 -11.69 5.23
C SER A 488 -14.24 -10.56 6.20
N MET A 489 -15.50 -10.44 6.64
CA MET A 489 -15.94 -9.43 7.60
C MET A 489 -16.93 -10.06 8.57
N LYS A 490 -16.72 -9.86 9.87
CA LYS A 490 -17.65 -10.25 10.94
C LYS A 490 -17.88 -9.08 11.88
N THR A 491 -19.13 -8.82 12.23
CA THR A 491 -19.52 -7.67 13.06
C THR A 491 -20.18 -8.06 14.38
N PRO A 492 -19.45 -8.71 15.32
CA PRO A 492 -20.06 -9.14 16.58
C PRO A 492 -20.59 -7.94 17.38
N SER A 493 -21.87 -8.00 17.72
CA SER A 493 -22.57 -7.03 18.58
C SER A 493 -22.60 -7.55 20.02
N ILE A 494 -21.98 -6.84 20.95
CA ILE A 494 -21.65 -7.35 22.30
C ILE A 494 -22.17 -6.39 23.36
N ASP A 495 -22.94 -6.90 24.30
CA ASP A 495 -23.28 -6.22 25.54
C ASP A 495 -22.10 -6.33 26.54
N LEU A 496 -21.49 -5.19 26.87
CA LEU A 496 -20.33 -5.10 27.76
C LEU A 496 -20.68 -5.27 29.26
N VAL A 497 -21.95 -5.26 29.63
CA VAL A 497 -22.41 -5.54 30.99
C VAL A 497 -22.62 -7.04 31.18
N THR A 498 -23.34 -7.68 30.26
CA THR A 498 -23.73 -9.10 30.39
C THR A 498 -22.73 -10.05 29.73
N GLY A 499 -22.04 -9.61 28.67
CA GLY A 499 -21.25 -10.43 27.76
C GLY A 499 -22.06 -11.13 26.68
N LYS A 500 -23.35 -10.79 26.52
CA LYS A 500 -24.22 -11.36 25.48
C LYS A 500 -23.75 -10.89 24.10
N PHE A 501 -23.71 -11.83 23.15
CA PHE A 501 -23.58 -11.52 21.72
C PHE A 501 -24.97 -11.49 21.11
N TYR A 502 -25.35 -10.39 20.49
CA TYR A 502 -26.64 -10.23 19.82
C TYR A 502 -26.60 -10.78 18.40
N THR A 503 -27.71 -11.36 17.96
CA THR A 503 -28.00 -11.67 16.56
C THR A 503 -28.94 -10.63 15.95
N LEU A 504 -29.10 -10.63 14.63
CA LEU A 504 -30.02 -9.71 13.96
C LEU A 504 -31.44 -9.82 14.52
N GLY A 505 -31.88 -11.05 14.83
CA GLY A 505 -33.19 -11.32 15.40
C GLY A 505 -33.45 -10.68 16.78
N ASP A 506 -32.41 -10.44 17.59
CA ASP A 506 -32.55 -9.79 18.90
C ASP A 506 -33.06 -8.33 18.78
N LEU A 507 -32.97 -7.71 17.59
CA LEU A 507 -33.43 -6.34 17.34
C LEU A 507 -34.96 -6.26 17.19
N PHE A 508 -35.61 -7.37 16.83
CA PHE A 508 -37.01 -7.40 16.39
C PHE A 508 -37.96 -8.02 17.41
N MET A 509 -39.23 -7.64 17.33
CA MET A 509 -40.28 -8.21 18.16
C MET A 509 -40.59 -9.65 17.75
N GLY A 510 -40.81 -10.52 18.74
CA GLY A 510 -41.30 -11.88 18.49
C GLY A 510 -42.67 -11.86 17.80
N GLY A 511 -42.89 -12.81 16.89
CA GLY A 511 -44.16 -12.93 16.14
C GLY A 511 -44.26 -12.03 14.89
N VAL A 512 -43.25 -11.22 14.59
CA VAL A 512 -43.13 -10.47 13.34
C VAL A 512 -42.24 -11.24 12.36
N TYR A 513 -42.68 -11.40 11.11
CA TYR A 513 -41.86 -11.95 10.02
C TYR A 513 -40.86 -10.92 9.49
N TRP A 514 -39.98 -10.43 10.37
CA TRP A 514 -39.09 -9.30 10.10
C TRP A 514 -38.13 -9.56 8.92
N THR A 515 -37.72 -10.81 8.66
CA THR A 515 -36.90 -11.15 7.50
C THR A 515 -37.58 -10.78 6.19
N SER A 516 -38.84 -11.19 6.03
CA SER A 516 -39.62 -10.91 4.81
C SER A 516 -39.87 -9.41 4.61
N GLU A 517 -40.04 -8.63 5.68
CA GLU A 517 -40.19 -7.18 5.56
C GLU A 517 -38.88 -6.49 5.20
N LEU A 518 -37.74 -6.96 5.72
CA LEU A 518 -36.43 -6.46 5.32
C LEU A 518 -36.10 -6.84 3.87
N ASP A 519 -36.46 -8.04 3.42
CA ASP A 519 -36.28 -8.48 2.03
C ASP A 519 -36.96 -7.52 1.06
N LYS A 520 -38.22 -7.14 1.35
CA LYS A 520 -38.96 -6.16 0.53
C LYS A 520 -38.28 -4.79 0.50
N ILE A 521 -37.70 -4.35 1.62
CA ILE A 521 -36.98 -3.08 1.70
C ILE A 521 -35.71 -3.15 0.84
N ILE A 522 -34.93 -4.23 0.97
CA ILE A 522 -33.68 -4.43 0.22
C ILE A 522 -33.95 -4.56 -1.27
N GLU A 523 -34.95 -5.37 -1.68
CA GLU A 523 -35.37 -5.48 -3.08
C GLU A 523 -35.72 -4.12 -3.66
N LYS A 524 -36.49 -3.31 -2.93
CA LYS A 524 -36.83 -1.96 -3.36
C LYS A 524 -35.60 -1.06 -3.48
N ILE A 525 -34.64 -1.14 -2.55
CA ILE A 525 -33.39 -0.38 -2.65
C ILE A 525 -32.65 -0.79 -3.94
N ILE A 526 -32.46 -2.09 -4.18
CA ILE A 526 -31.80 -2.61 -5.39
C ILE A 526 -32.48 -2.13 -6.67
N GLU A 527 -33.82 -2.09 -6.69
CA GLU A 527 -34.59 -1.69 -7.87
C GLU A 527 -34.60 -0.18 -8.12
N THR A 528 -34.50 0.64 -7.07
CA THR A 528 -34.78 2.08 -7.17
C THR A 528 -33.58 2.98 -6.97
N ASP A 529 -32.51 2.49 -6.34
CA ASP A 529 -31.31 3.28 -6.06
C ASP A 529 -30.19 2.95 -7.07
N PRO A 530 -29.81 3.89 -7.96
CA PRO A 530 -28.75 3.68 -8.94
C PRO A 530 -27.38 3.31 -8.34
N GLU A 531 -27.13 3.62 -7.06
CA GLU A 531 -25.89 3.21 -6.39
C GLU A 531 -25.73 1.68 -6.40
N TYR A 532 -26.84 0.92 -6.41
CA TYR A 532 -26.83 -0.54 -6.38
C TYR A 532 -26.93 -1.19 -7.77
N SER A 533 -26.68 -0.45 -8.86
CA SER A 533 -26.81 -0.98 -10.22
C SER A 533 -25.84 -2.13 -10.55
N TYR A 534 -24.78 -2.32 -9.74
CA TYR A 534 -23.82 -3.42 -9.88
C TYR A 534 -24.31 -4.73 -9.24
N VAL A 535 -25.41 -4.73 -8.49
CA VAL A 535 -26.01 -5.95 -7.94
C VAL A 535 -26.48 -6.82 -9.11
N PHE A 536 -26.11 -8.10 -9.10
CA PHE A 536 -26.48 -9.02 -10.15
C PHE A 536 -28.00 -9.20 -10.20
N LYS A 537 -28.59 -9.06 -11.38
CA LYS A 537 -30.04 -9.17 -11.54
C LYS A 537 -30.55 -10.53 -11.03
N GLY A 538 -31.41 -10.48 -10.01
CA GLY A 538 -32.03 -11.67 -9.41
C GLY A 538 -31.11 -12.50 -8.50
N SER A 539 -29.93 -12.01 -8.12
CA SER A 539 -29.03 -12.71 -7.18
C SER A 539 -29.49 -12.63 -5.74
N PHE A 540 -30.15 -11.54 -5.32
CA PHE A 540 -30.72 -11.42 -3.99
C PHE A 540 -31.85 -12.45 -3.81
N LYS A 541 -31.69 -13.35 -2.83
CA LYS A 541 -32.65 -14.43 -2.50
C LYS A 541 -33.33 -14.25 -1.14
N GLY A 542 -33.18 -13.08 -0.55
CA GLY A 542 -33.58 -12.78 0.83
C GLY A 542 -32.46 -13.00 1.84
N ILE A 543 -32.65 -12.45 3.04
CA ILE A 543 -31.74 -12.59 4.17
C ILE A 543 -32.04 -13.87 4.98
N ASN A 544 -31.04 -14.35 5.70
CA ASN A 544 -31.21 -15.48 6.62
C ASN A 544 -31.26 -15.02 8.10
N MET A 545 -31.65 -15.91 9.02
CA MET A 545 -31.76 -15.58 10.46
C MET A 545 -30.42 -15.18 11.10
N ASN A 546 -29.30 -15.63 10.53
CA ASN A 546 -27.94 -15.35 10.96
C ASN A 546 -27.24 -14.34 10.03
N GLN A 547 -28.00 -13.54 9.26
CA GLN A 547 -27.43 -12.56 8.35
C GLN A 547 -26.50 -11.61 9.10
N ASP A 548 -25.33 -11.37 8.53
CA ASP A 548 -24.39 -10.42 9.10
C ASP A 548 -24.92 -8.99 9.01
N PHE A 549 -24.69 -8.23 10.08
CA PHE A 549 -25.28 -6.91 10.25
C PHE A 549 -24.50 -6.07 11.26
N TYR A 550 -24.72 -4.76 11.22
CA TYR A 550 -24.37 -3.87 12.33
C TYR A 550 -25.39 -2.74 12.45
N VAL A 551 -25.32 -1.96 13.51
CA VAL A 551 -26.20 -0.82 13.74
C VAL A 551 -25.39 0.43 14.10
N ASP A 552 -25.98 1.60 13.86
CA ASP A 552 -25.58 2.86 14.49
C ASP A 552 -26.76 3.42 15.31
N ASP A 553 -26.70 4.70 15.67
CA ASP A 553 -27.76 5.39 16.40
C ASP A 553 -29.16 5.29 15.77
N ASN A 554 -29.24 5.19 14.44
CA ASN A 554 -30.49 5.39 13.69
C ASN A 554 -30.71 4.39 12.56
N ASN A 555 -29.76 3.50 12.29
CA ASN A 555 -29.77 2.66 11.10
C ASN A 555 -29.36 1.23 11.42
N LEU A 556 -30.00 0.30 10.72
CA LEU A 556 -29.56 -1.07 10.53
C LEU A 556 -28.76 -1.15 9.23
N TYR A 557 -27.64 -1.86 9.26
CA TYR A 557 -26.83 -2.17 8.10
C TYR A 557 -26.81 -3.67 7.89
N ILE A 558 -27.21 -4.12 6.71
CA ILE A 558 -27.14 -5.53 6.30
C ILE A 558 -26.14 -5.62 5.16
N TYR A 559 -25.19 -6.55 5.24
CA TYR A 559 -24.16 -6.67 4.22
C TYR A 559 -24.01 -8.08 3.67
N PHE A 560 -23.45 -8.14 2.46
CA PHE A 560 -23.17 -9.35 1.70
C PHE A 560 -21.70 -9.37 1.27
N PRO A 561 -20.95 -10.46 1.48
CA PRO A 561 -19.58 -10.61 1.02
C PRO A 561 -19.46 -10.51 -0.51
N PRO A 562 -18.24 -10.24 -1.01
CA PRO A 562 -17.96 -10.26 -2.44
C PRO A 562 -18.42 -11.55 -3.12
N TYR A 563 -18.92 -11.42 -4.36
CA TYR A 563 -19.52 -12.48 -5.18
C TYR A 563 -20.87 -13.04 -4.74
N GLU A 564 -21.37 -12.75 -3.53
CA GLU A 564 -22.66 -13.32 -3.12
C GLU A 564 -23.82 -12.77 -3.94
N ILE A 565 -23.90 -11.43 -4.05
CA ILE A 565 -24.96 -10.77 -4.82
C ILE A 565 -24.46 -9.80 -5.89
N GLY A 566 -23.15 -9.56 -5.99
CA GLY A 566 -22.53 -8.66 -6.97
C GLY A 566 -21.04 -8.93 -7.17
N PRO A 567 -20.36 -8.15 -8.03
CA PRO A 567 -18.99 -8.42 -8.42
C PRO A 567 -18.01 -8.16 -7.27
N TYR A 568 -16.80 -8.73 -7.35
CA TYR A 568 -15.74 -8.51 -6.36
C TYR A 568 -15.40 -7.03 -6.15
N SER A 569 -15.41 -6.25 -7.24
CA SER A 569 -15.12 -4.82 -7.21
C SER A 569 -16.10 -3.99 -6.39
N ALA A 570 -17.31 -4.51 -6.12
CA ALA A 570 -18.28 -3.87 -5.24
C ALA A 570 -17.94 -4.06 -3.74
N GLY A 571 -16.99 -4.94 -3.40
CA GLY A 571 -16.64 -5.26 -2.02
C GLY A 571 -17.81 -5.87 -1.24
N PHE A 572 -17.95 -5.46 0.02
CA PHE A 572 -19.09 -5.84 0.85
C PHE A 572 -20.30 -4.97 0.53
N ILE A 573 -21.25 -5.52 -0.23
CA ILE A 573 -22.46 -4.80 -0.62
C ILE A 573 -23.31 -4.60 0.62
N THR A 574 -23.48 -3.35 1.05
CA THR A 574 -24.12 -2.99 2.31
C THR A 574 -25.38 -2.16 2.07
N PHE A 575 -26.50 -2.60 2.62
CA PHE A 575 -27.78 -1.90 2.61
C PHE A 575 -27.99 -1.17 3.92
N LYS A 576 -28.17 0.15 3.85
CA LYS A 576 -28.49 1.00 5.00
C LYS A 576 -30.01 1.16 5.12
N ILE A 577 -30.58 0.68 6.22
CA ILE A 577 -32.02 0.69 6.51
C ILE A 577 -32.27 1.58 7.74
N PRO A 578 -32.81 2.80 7.56
CA PRO A 578 -33.14 3.67 8.69
C PRO A 578 -34.17 3.03 9.63
N PHE A 579 -33.95 3.09 10.93
CA PHE A 579 -34.88 2.60 11.94
C PHE A 579 -36.27 3.21 11.82
N ALA A 580 -36.38 4.44 11.32
CA ALA A 580 -37.65 5.08 11.03
C ALA A 580 -38.53 4.24 10.06
N GLN A 581 -37.92 3.52 9.11
CA GLN A 581 -38.64 2.68 8.15
C GLN A 581 -39.11 1.34 8.76
N ILE A 582 -38.42 0.84 9.78
CA ILE A 582 -38.68 -0.46 10.42
C ILE A 582 -39.15 -0.33 11.88
N ASN A 583 -39.58 0.88 12.27
CA ASN A 583 -39.87 1.27 13.64
C ASN A 583 -40.97 0.42 14.31
N ASN A 584 -41.93 -0.05 13.52
CA ASN A 584 -43.04 -0.91 13.95
C ASN A 584 -42.62 -2.36 14.19
N MET A 585 -41.40 -2.76 13.83
CA MET A 585 -40.88 -4.12 14.01
C MET A 585 -39.80 -4.22 15.09
N ILE A 586 -39.11 -3.11 15.39
CA ILE A 586 -38.05 -3.05 16.40
C ILE A 586 -38.61 -3.33 17.80
N ASN A 587 -37.97 -4.24 18.53
CA ASN A 587 -38.25 -4.49 19.93
C ASN A 587 -37.59 -3.43 20.82
N LYS A 588 -38.24 -2.27 20.95
CA LYS A 588 -37.73 -1.16 21.78
C LYS A 588 -37.66 -1.45 23.28
N LYS A 589 -38.29 -2.53 23.74
CA LYS A 589 -38.18 -3.00 25.13
C LYS A 589 -37.12 -4.09 25.28
N GLY A 590 -36.57 -4.59 24.17
CA GLY A 590 -35.58 -5.66 24.15
C GLY A 590 -34.20 -5.17 24.57
N ASP A 591 -33.44 -6.09 25.15
CA ASP A 591 -32.11 -5.80 25.68
C ASP A 591 -31.17 -5.24 24.60
N PHE A 592 -31.26 -5.73 23.36
CA PHE A 592 -30.39 -5.25 22.28
C PHE A 592 -30.64 -3.78 21.98
N TYR A 593 -31.87 -3.36 21.68
CA TYR A 593 -32.18 -1.95 21.43
C TYR A 593 -31.81 -1.06 22.62
N ASN A 594 -32.11 -1.51 23.84
CA ASN A 594 -31.79 -0.80 25.07
C ASN A 594 -30.29 -0.73 25.37
N SER A 595 -29.44 -1.58 24.78
CA SER A 595 -27.99 -1.55 25.01
C SER A 595 -27.30 -0.31 24.42
N PHE A 596 -27.94 0.38 23.47
CA PHE A 596 -27.41 1.58 22.81
C PHE A 596 -28.39 2.76 22.72
N HIS A 597 -29.64 2.58 23.16
CA HIS A 597 -30.61 3.64 23.36
C HIS A 597 -30.88 3.93 24.85
N TYR A 598 -31.29 5.17 25.13
CA TYR A 598 -31.65 5.64 26.47
C TYR A 598 -33.16 5.66 26.66
#